data_AF-A0A7S1F9X0-F1
#
_entry.id   AF-A0A7S1F9X0-F1
#
_cell.length_a   1.000
_cell.length_b   1.000
_cell.length_c   1.000
_cell.angle_alpha   90.00
_cell.angle_beta   90.00
_cell.angle_gamma   90.00
#
_symmetry.space_group_name_H-M   'P 1'
#
loop_
_entity.id
_entity.type
_entity.pdbx_description
1 polymer ?
#
loop_
_entity_poly.entity_id
_entity_poly.type
_entity_poly.pdbx_seq_one_letter_code
_entity_poly.pdbx_strand_id
1 'polypeptide(L)'
;TRTRQQLLSKVSVLRNESPAALLNSLGKVFDALFRDAKPVVRALTGVQSARQTLQGDLLIRGMQENEEGVPIYVCCADEPSKVTELVLSIYTRRERVPEAEELLLCSSHTTLEEIELLLRRFFCARLHHREERLYCLGNIHLLPYVVQCGTVEATRRLEEKFGFRHASALVFVSGVANQMLTNALNRPHCAVSVLPRESLTEAVKRIGEMYHGRQIEAVASSMNGVGKTHYILRQVQ
;
A
#
# COMPACT_ATOMS: atom_id res chain seq x y z
N THR A 1 1.57 -19.57 -28.30
CA THR A 1 2.34 -20.84 -28.39
C THR A 1 3.84 -20.62 -28.61
N ARG A 2 4.28 -19.72 -29.51
CA ARG A 2 5.70 -19.34 -29.70
C ARG A 2 6.42 -18.80 -28.45
N THR A 3 5.75 -17.95 -27.66
CA THR A 3 6.30 -17.32 -26.45
C THR A 3 6.63 -18.34 -25.36
N ARG A 4 5.81 -19.41 -25.24
CA ARG A 4 5.96 -20.45 -24.21
C ARG A 4 7.16 -21.35 -24.48
N GLN A 5 7.43 -21.68 -25.74
CA GLN A 5 8.62 -22.46 -26.12
C GLN A 5 9.92 -21.65 -25.98
N GLN A 6 9.91 -20.35 -26.29
CA GLN A 6 11.06 -19.45 -26.06
C GLN A 6 11.37 -19.23 -24.57
N LEU A 7 10.35 -19.22 -23.71
CA LEU A 7 10.55 -19.15 -22.26
C LEU A 7 11.14 -20.45 -21.72
N LEU A 8 10.65 -21.61 -22.18
CA LEU A 8 11.16 -22.91 -21.76
C LEU A 8 12.62 -23.15 -22.15
N SER A 9 13.06 -22.68 -23.33
CA SER A 9 14.46 -22.77 -23.75
C SER A 9 15.40 -21.84 -22.96
N LYS A 10 14.89 -20.76 -22.39
CA LYS A 10 15.67 -19.87 -21.50
C LYS A 10 15.78 -20.41 -20.08
N VAL A 11 14.78 -21.17 -19.61
CA VAL A 11 14.78 -21.79 -18.28
C VAL A 11 15.79 -22.93 -18.17
N SER A 12 16.08 -23.65 -19.25
CA SER A 12 17.08 -24.74 -19.24
C SER A 12 18.53 -24.28 -19.05
N VAL A 13 18.83 -23.00 -19.30
CA VAL A 13 20.17 -22.40 -19.15
C VAL A 13 20.49 -22.08 -17.67
N LEU A 14 19.47 -22.02 -16.81
CA LEU A 14 19.56 -21.54 -15.43
C LEU A 14 20.27 -22.48 -14.44
N ARG A 15 20.69 -23.70 -14.85
CA ARG A 15 21.19 -24.72 -13.90
C ARG A 15 22.66 -24.54 -13.45
N ASN A 16 23.46 -23.73 -14.15
CA ASN A 16 24.91 -23.60 -13.89
C ASN A 16 25.39 -22.15 -13.66
N GLU A 17 24.49 -21.19 -13.43
CA GLU A 17 24.84 -19.79 -13.22
C GLU A 17 25.06 -19.45 -11.73
N SER A 18 25.83 -18.39 -11.44
CA SER A 18 25.94 -17.87 -10.08
C SER A 18 24.56 -17.38 -9.58
N PRO A 19 24.28 -17.40 -8.26
CA PRO A 19 22.98 -16.99 -7.73
C PRO A 19 22.53 -15.59 -8.19
N ALA A 20 23.48 -14.65 -8.33
CA ALA A 20 23.21 -13.31 -8.82
C ALA A 20 22.84 -13.29 -10.32
N ALA A 21 23.53 -14.09 -11.15
CA ALA A 21 23.21 -14.22 -12.57
C ALA A 21 21.84 -14.85 -12.77
N LEU A 22 21.51 -15.88 -11.97
CA LEU A 22 20.19 -16.51 -11.96
C LEU A 22 19.08 -15.50 -11.66
N LEU A 23 19.25 -14.68 -10.61
CA LEU A 23 18.28 -13.65 -10.23
C LEU A 23 18.11 -12.58 -11.34
N ASN A 24 19.20 -12.17 -11.98
CA ASN A 24 19.15 -11.24 -13.10
C ASN A 24 18.41 -11.83 -14.31
N SER A 25 18.67 -13.10 -14.62
CA SER A 25 18.00 -13.84 -15.69
C SER A 25 16.50 -13.98 -15.40
N LEU A 26 16.14 -14.32 -14.16
CA LEU A 26 14.75 -14.38 -13.71
C LEU A 26 14.05 -13.01 -13.78
N GLY A 27 14.73 -11.95 -13.34
CA GLY A 27 14.24 -10.57 -13.44
C GLY A 27 13.92 -10.17 -14.87
N LYS A 28 14.82 -10.46 -15.82
CA LYS A 28 14.58 -10.22 -17.26
C LYS A 28 13.37 -10.98 -17.80
N VAL A 29 13.13 -12.19 -17.31
CA VAL A 29 11.96 -12.99 -17.69
C VAL A 29 10.69 -12.35 -17.14
N PHE A 30 10.66 -11.95 -15.87
CA PHE A 30 9.50 -11.27 -15.29
C PHE A 30 9.23 -9.93 -15.96
N ASP A 31 10.26 -9.13 -16.24
CA ASP A 31 10.12 -7.89 -16.98
C ASP A 31 9.53 -8.16 -18.37
N ALA A 32 10.03 -9.16 -19.11
CA ALA A 32 9.48 -9.48 -20.42
C ALA A 32 8.03 -9.99 -20.38
N LEU A 33 7.62 -10.67 -19.30
CA LEU A 33 6.27 -11.18 -19.12
C LEU A 33 5.27 -10.08 -18.72
N PHE A 34 5.71 -9.15 -17.87
CA PHE A 34 4.83 -8.18 -17.21
C PHE A 34 5.02 -6.73 -17.66
N ARG A 35 5.96 -6.43 -18.57
CA ARG A 35 6.21 -5.07 -19.07
C ARG A 35 4.93 -4.39 -19.57
N ASP A 36 4.16 -5.11 -20.40
CA ASP A 36 2.94 -4.58 -21.02
C ASP A 36 1.67 -4.92 -20.19
N ALA A 37 1.85 -5.52 -19.01
CA ALA A 37 0.72 -5.85 -18.14
C ALA A 37 0.14 -4.55 -17.56
N LYS A 38 -1.13 -4.29 -17.84
CA LYS A 38 -1.83 -3.16 -17.25
C LYS A 38 -1.95 -3.36 -15.74
N PRO A 39 -1.58 -2.37 -14.92
CA PRO A 39 -1.76 -2.45 -13.48
C PRO A 39 -3.23 -2.67 -13.12
N VAL A 40 -3.52 -3.63 -12.24
CA VAL A 40 -4.88 -3.91 -11.78
C VAL A 40 -5.33 -2.82 -10.82
N VAL A 41 -6.35 -2.05 -11.17
CA VAL A 41 -6.95 -1.04 -10.28
C VAL A 41 -8.35 -1.48 -9.94
N ARG A 42 -8.60 -1.73 -8.66
CA ARG A 42 -9.94 -1.98 -8.15
C ARG A 42 -10.59 -0.67 -7.70
N ALA A 43 -11.49 -0.16 -8.55
CA ALA A 43 -12.26 1.04 -8.29
C ALA A 43 -13.28 0.84 -7.15
N LEU A 44 -13.51 1.89 -6.39
CA LEU A 44 -14.50 1.96 -5.31
C LEU A 44 -15.48 3.07 -5.67
N THR A 45 -16.36 2.81 -6.63
CA THR A 45 -17.31 3.81 -7.13
C THR A 45 -18.56 3.86 -6.25
N GLY A 46 -19.18 5.05 -6.21
CA GLY A 46 -20.50 5.26 -5.63
C GLY A 46 -20.60 5.15 -4.11
N VAL A 47 -19.49 5.01 -3.40
CA VAL A 47 -19.42 5.49 -2.01
C VAL A 47 -19.60 6.99 -2.12
N GLN A 48 -20.70 7.53 -1.58
CA GLN A 48 -20.81 8.96 -1.34
C GLN A 48 -19.80 9.32 -0.25
N SER A 49 -18.51 9.27 -0.58
CA SER A 49 -17.54 10.14 0.04
C SER A 49 -18.17 11.50 -0.13
N ALA A 50 -18.59 12.14 0.97
CA ALA A 50 -19.00 13.52 0.93
C ALA A 50 -17.98 14.23 0.04
N ARG A 51 -18.43 14.71 -1.14
CA ARG A 51 -17.60 15.55 -1.97
C ARG A 51 -16.97 16.55 -1.01
N GLN A 52 -15.65 16.55 -0.91
CA GLN A 52 -14.87 17.62 -0.31
C GLN A 52 -15.02 17.76 1.22
N THR A 53 -14.34 16.93 2.00
CA THR A 53 -13.61 17.54 3.13
C THR A 53 -12.25 17.97 2.59
N LEU A 54 -12.04 19.29 2.49
CA LEU A 54 -10.84 19.99 2.02
C LEU A 54 -9.50 19.35 2.46
N GLN A 55 -9.46 18.68 3.61
CA GLN A 55 -8.27 18.00 4.15
C GLN A 55 -7.84 16.74 3.39
N GLY A 56 -8.79 15.92 2.91
CA GLY A 56 -8.47 14.74 2.10
C GLY A 56 -7.91 15.12 0.73
N ASP A 57 -8.41 16.25 0.22
CA ASP A 57 -7.88 16.90 -0.98
C ASP A 57 -6.45 17.38 -0.77
N LEU A 58 -5.94 17.63 0.45
CA LEU A 58 -4.56 18.12 0.63
C LEU A 58 -3.50 17.06 0.28
N LEU A 59 -3.74 15.78 0.51
CA LEU A 59 -2.84 14.73 0.01
C LEU A 59 -2.92 14.63 -1.52
N ILE A 60 -4.12 14.75 -2.08
CA ILE A 60 -4.36 14.65 -3.52
C ILE A 60 -3.77 15.87 -4.26
N ARG A 61 -4.01 17.07 -3.74
CA ARG A 61 -3.46 18.36 -4.17
C ARG A 61 -1.97 18.44 -3.92
N GLY A 62 -1.47 18.05 -2.75
CA GLY A 62 -0.04 18.02 -2.46
C GLY A 62 0.71 17.12 -3.44
N MET A 63 0.10 16.00 -3.86
CA MET A 63 0.63 15.15 -4.93
C MET A 63 0.56 15.79 -6.33
N GLN A 64 -0.41 16.64 -6.60
CA GLN A 64 -0.58 17.35 -7.88
C GLN A 64 0.25 18.64 -7.98
N GLU A 65 0.48 19.33 -6.87
CA GLU A 65 1.21 20.60 -6.78
C GLU A 65 2.74 20.38 -6.73
N ASN A 66 3.20 19.20 -6.28
CA ASN A 66 4.62 18.83 -6.24
C ASN A 66 5.13 18.28 -7.59
N GLU A 67 4.85 18.93 -8.71
CA GLU A 67 5.38 18.49 -10.03
C GLU A 67 6.92 18.46 -10.09
N GLU A 68 7.62 19.16 -9.17
CA GLU A 68 9.08 19.11 -8.99
C GLU A 68 9.54 18.70 -7.57
N GLY A 69 8.61 18.37 -6.67
CA GLY A 69 8.87 18.14 -5.24
C GLY A 69 9.09 16.67 -4.86
N VAL A 70 9.56 16.44 -3.62
CA VAL A 70 9.72 15.07 -3.07
C VAL A 70 8.35 14.49 -2.71
N PRO A 71 7.88 13.42 -3.37
CA PRO A 71 6.50 12.92 -3.23
C PRO A 71 6.34 11.97 -2.03
N ILE A 72 6.96 12.30 -0.91
CA ILE A 72 6.90 11.54 0.34
C ILE A 72 6.17 12.38 1.39
N TYR A 73 5.12 11.81 1.97
CA TYR A 73 4.26 12.47 2.96
C TYR A 73 4.22 11.69 4.27
N VAL A 74 3.93 12.39 5.35
CA VAL A 74 3.70 11.79 6.66
C VAL A 74 2.30 12.14 7.14
N CYS A 75 1.53 11.15 7.56
CA CYS A 75 0.23 11.32 8.21
C CYS A 75 0.29 10.74 9.61
N CYS A 76 -0.41 11.37 10.54
CA CYS A 76 -0.60 10.85 11.88
C CYS A 76 -2.10 10.69 12.14
N ALA A 77 -2.52 9.51 12.56
CA ALA A 77 -3.84 9.31 13.13
C ALA A 77 -3.87 9.87 14.56
N ASP A 78 -5.07 10.21 15.04
CA ASP A 78 -5.27 10.69 16.41
C ASP A 78 -4.90 9.62 17.45
N GLU A 79 -5.09 8.34 17.10
CA GLU A 79 -4.86 7.19 17.97
C GLU A 79 -4.25 6.01 17.18
N PRO A 80 -3.41 5.16 17.81
CA PRO A 80 -2.84 3.94 17.21
C PRO A 80 -3.87 2.99 16.59
N SER A 81 -5.03 2.83 17.22
CA SER A 81 -6.13 1.97 16.76
C SER A 81 -6.75 2.42 15.43
N LYS A 82 -6.65 3.71 15.10
CA LYS A 82 -7.31 4.34 13.94
C LYS A 82 -6.42 4.38 12.69
N VAL A 83 -5.20 3.88 12.75
CA VAL A 83 -4.29 3.94 11.59
C VAL A 83 -4.85 3.17 10.39
N THR A 84 -5.41 1.98 10.60
CA THR A 84 -6.06 1.21 9.52
C THR A 84 -7.27 1.95 8.95
N GLU A 85 -8.06 2.62 9.79
CA GLU A 85 -9.20 3.43 9.36
C GLU A 85 -8.74 4.65 8.57
N LEU A 86 -7.64 5.29 8.97
CA LEU A 86 -7.02 6.41 8.25
C LEU A 86 -6.50 5.96 6.88
N VAL A 87 -5.81 4.81 6.82
CA VAL A 87 -5.37 4.21 5.55
C VAL A 87 -6.57 3.96 4.64
N LEU A 88 -7.60 3.27 5.13
CA LEU A 88 -8.82 3.03 4.35
C LEU A 88 -9.48 4.33 3.91
N SER A 89 -9.48 5.36 4.75
CA SER A 89 -9.99 6.70 4.44
C SER A 89 -9.24 7.34 3.27
N ILE A 90 -7.91 7.25 3.26
CA ILE A 90 -7.06 7.79 2.19
C ILE A 90 -7.42 7.13 0.85
N TYR A 91 -7.53 5.80 0.82
CA TYR A 91 -7.87 5.08 -0.41
C TYR A 91 -9.33 5.29 -0.84
N THR A 92 -10.27 5.33 0.11
CA THR A 92 -11.69 5.60 -0.17
C THR A 92 -11.91 6.97 -0.81
N ARG A 93 -11.18 7.99 -0.36
CA ARG A 93 -11.22 9.34 -0.97
C ARG A 93 -10.68 9.36 -2.41
N ARG A 94 -9.89 8.36 -2.81
CA ARG A 94 -9.36 8.18 -4.16
C ARG A 94 -10.22 7.21 -4.99
N GLU A 95 -11.40 6.86 -4.49
CA GLU A 95 -12.36 5.99 -5.16
C GLU A 95 -11.72 4.67 -5.63
N ARG A 96 -10.83 4.10 -4.82
CA ARG A 96 -10.19 2.82 -5.09
C ARG A 96 -9.80 2.09 -3.82
N VAL A 97 -9.59 0.79 -3.92
CA VAL A 97 -8.98 0.01 -2.84
C VAL A 97 -7.45 -0.06 -3.03
N PRO A 98 -6.69 -0.24 -1.94
CA PRO A 98 -5.26 -0.52 -2.05
C PRO A 98 -5.03 -1.87 -2.73
N GLU A 99 -4.04 -1.93 -3.62
CA GLU A 99 -3.51 -3.20 -4.09
C GLU A 99 -2.40 -3.73 -3.17
N ALA A 100 -2.19 -5.04 -3.17
CA ALA A 100 -1.22 -5.70 -2.28
C ALA A 100 0.22 -5.19 -2.44
N GLU A 101 0.56 -4.63 -3.60
CA GLU A 101 1.87 -4.06 -3.86
C GLU A 101 2.08 -2.65 -3.29
N GLU A 102 0.99 -1.97 -2.92
CA GLU A 102 0.96 -0.56 -2.52
C GLU A 102 0.94 -0.36 -1.00
N LEU A 103 0.39 -1.31 -0.23
CA LEU A 103 0.15 -1.14 1.20
C LEU A 103 0.93 -2.18 2.01
N LEU A 104 1.77 -1.69 2.93
CA LEU A 104 2.38 -2.49 3.99
C LEU A 104 1.91 -1.95 5.35
N LEU A 105 1.17 -2.78 6.09
CA LEU A 105 0.80 -2.50 7.47
C LEU A 105 1.88 -3.09 8.39
N CYS A 106 2.68 -2.22 8.99
CA CYS A 106 3.79 -2.62 9.82
C CYS A 106 3.35 -3.24 11.15
N SER A 107 4.21 -4.10 11.68
CA SER A 107 4.13 -4.71 13.01
C SER A 107 5.52 -4.75 13.63
N SER A 108 5.62 -5.25 14.87
CA SER A 108 6.90 -5.50 15.54
C SER A 108 7.79 -6.52 14.82
N HIS A 109 7.22 -7.31 13.91
CA HIS A 109 7.94 -8.34 13.15
C HIS A 109 8.25 -7.91 11.72
N THR A 110 7.79 -6.73 11.29
CA THR A 110 8.07 -6.23 9.94
C THR A 110 9.57 -5.97 9.80
N THR A 111 10.13 -6.57 8.76
CA THR A 111 11.56 -6.52 8.47
C THR A 111 11.92 -5.30 7.62
N LEU A 112 13.19 -4.91 7.67
CA LEU A 112 13.71 -3.86 6.79
C LEU A 112 13.58 -4.24 5.30
N GLU A 113 13.72 -5.53 4.97
CA GLU A 113 13.61 -6.02 3.60
C GLU A 113 12.22 -5.76 3.00
N GLU A 114 11.15 -6.05 3.75
CA GLU A 114 9.77 -5.79 3.31
C GLU A 114 9.54 -4.31 3.01
N ILE A 115 10.09 -3.43 3.85
CA ILE A 115 10.03 -1.98 3.67
C ILE A 115 10.83 -1.56 2.43
N GLU A 116 12.06 -2.06 2.27
CA GLU A 116 12.89 -1.77 1.09
C GLU A 116 12.21 -2.20 -0.22
N LEU A 117 11.52 -3.35 -0.22
CA LEU A 117 10.79 -3.81 -1.40
C LEU A 117 9.66 -2.83 -1.77
N LEU A 118 8.91 -2.32 -0.79
CA LEU A 118 7.88 -1.31 -1.03
C LEU A 118 8.51 0.00 -1.55
N LEU A 119 9.60 0.47 -0.92
CA LEU A 119 10.30 1.69 -1.35
C LEU A 119 10.82 1.57 -2.79
N ARG A 120 11.40 0.43 -3.17
CA ARG A 120 11.86 0.20 -4.56
C ARG A 120 10.70 0.24 -5.55
N ARG A 121 9.54 -0.31 -5.22
CA ARG A 121 8.34 -0.21 -6.06
C ARG A 121 7.89 1.24 -6.22
N PHE A 122 7.89 2.00 -5.12
CA PHE A 122 7.61 3.43 -5.14
C PHE A 122 8.55 4.20 -6.08
N PHE A 123 9.87 4.02 -5.95
CA PHE A 123 10.87 4.74 -6.75
C PHE A 123 10.84 4.39 -8.25
N CYS A 124 10.39 3.18 -8.61
CA CYS A 124 10.32 2.72 -9.99
C CYS A 124 8.90 2.77 -10.59
N ALA A 125 7.92 3.32 -9.88
CA ALA A 125 6.50 3.19 -10.24
C ALA A 125 6.19 3.71 -11.66
N ARG A 126 6.64 4.92 -12.03
CA ARG A 126 6.37 5.49 -13.36
C ARG A 126 7.03 4.70 -14.50
N LEU A 127 8.17 4.05 -14.23
CA LEU A 127 8.84 3.19 -15.21
C LEU A 127 7.97 1.98 -15.57
N HIS A 128 7.09 1.57 -14.67
CA HIS A 128 6.22 0.41 -14.82
C HIS A 128 4.72 0.79 -14.86
N HIS A 129 4.41 1.96 -15.42
CA HIS A 129 3.05 2.46 -15.67
C HIS A 129 2.17 2.60 -14.41
N ARG A 130 2.80 2.91 -13.27
CA ARG A 130 2.17 3.00 -11.94
C ARG A 130 2.22 4.42 -11.35
N GLU A 131 2.27 5.44 -12.20
CA GLU A 131 2.35 6.85 -11.83
C GLU A 131 1.19 7.36 -10.96
N GLU A 132 0.01 6.74 -11.03
CA GLU A 132 -1.16 7.14 -10.23
C GLU A 132 -1.25 6.39 -8.88
N ARG A 133 -0.32 5.47 -8.62
CA ARG A 133 -0.32 4.64 -7.41
C ARG A 133 0.07 5.45 -6.18
N LEU A 134 -0.49 5.08 -5.03
CA LEU A 134 -0.09 5.63 -3.75
C LEU A 134 0.47 4.47 -2.94
N TYR A 135 1.75 4.54 -2.60
CA TYR A 135 2.37 3.58 -1.71
C TYR A 135 2.17 4.03 -0.27
N CYS A 136 1.92 3.09 0.64
CA CYS A 136 1.57 3.38 2.02
C CYS A 136 2.28 2.43 2.99
N LEU A 137 3.00 3.02 3.95
CA LEU A 137 3.53 2.33 5.12
C LEU A 137 2.65 2.72 6.32
N GLY A 138 1.73 1.83 6.69
CA GLY A 138 0.88 2.02 7.87
C GLY A 138 1.52 1.44 9.12
N ASN A 139 1.06 1.87 10.29
CA ASN A 139 1.50 1.37 11.60
C ASN A 139 3.01 1.50 11.85
N ILE A 140 3.65 2.52 11.29
CA ILE A 140 5.11 2.69 11.40
C ILE A 140 5.59 2.81 12.85
N HIS A 141 4.69 3.21 13.76
CA HIS A 141 4.91 3.26 15.20
C HIS A 141 5.15 1.91 15.88
N LEU A 142 4.76 0.81 15.24
CA LEU A 142 5.00 -0.54 15.75
C LEU A 142 6.36 -1.10 15.33
N LEU A 143 7.08 -0.42 14.42
CA LEU A 143 8.40 -0.88 13.98
C LEU A 143 9.41 -0.80 15.12
N PRO A 144 10.27 -1.81 15.30
CA PRO A 144 11.40 -1.70 16.21
C PRO A 144 12.31 -0.53 15.83
N TYR A 145 12.93 0.12 16.82
CA TYR A 145 13.78 1.30 16.61
C TYR A 145 14.86 1.08 15.53
N VAL A 146 15.52 -0.10 15.54
CA VAL A 146 16.54 -0.46 14.54
C VAL A 146 15.96 -0.46 13.13
N VAL A 147 14.72 -0.96 12.95
CA VAL A 147 14.04 -0.97 11.65
C VAL A 147 13.61 0.44 11.25
N GLN A 148 13.21 1.29 12.20
CA GLN A 148 12.92 2.70 11.92
C GLN A 148 14.17 3.42 11.39
N CYS A 149 15.31 3.31 12.07
CA CYS A 149 16.58 3.88 11.60
C CYS A 149 16.95 3.34 10.20
N GLY A 150 16.90 2.02 10.02
CA GLY A 150 17.19 1.39 8.74
C GLY A 150 16.25 1.86 7.62
N THR A 151 14.98 2.14 7.92
CA THR A 151 14.02 2.67 6.95
C THR A 151 14.40 4.08 6.48
N VAL A 152 14.88 4.94 7.38
CA VAL A 152 15.36 6.28 7.03
C VAL A 152 16.60 6.19 6.14
N GLU A 153 17.56 5.34 6.53
CA GLU A 153 18.78 5.10 5.75
C GLU A 153 18.48 4.51 4.37
N ALA A 154 17.59 3.51 4.31
CA ALA A 154 17.17 2.91 3.05
C ALA A 154 16.47 3.93 2.14
N THR A 155 15.60 4.78 2.71
CA THR A 155 14.92 5.83 1.94
C THR A 155 15.93 6.79 1.33
N ARG A 156 16.89 7.30 2.12
CA ARG A 156 17.95 8.21 1.63
C ARG A 156 18.84 7.54 0.58
N ARG A 157 19.27 6.30 0.84
CA ARG A 157 20.09 5.52 -0.11
C ARG A 157 19.38 5.28 -1.44
N LEU A 158 18.07 5.01 -1.41
CA LEU A 158 17.28 4.80 -2.62
C LEU A 158 16.99 6.14 -3.33
N GLU A 159 16.78 7.22 -2.59
CA GLU A 159 16.67 8.58 -3.12
C GLU A 159 17.95 9.00 -3.87
N GLU A 160 19.12 8.80 -3.29
CA GLU A 160 20.41 9.06 -3.95
C GLU A 160 20.61 8.21 -5.21
N LYS A 161 20.14 6.96 -5.18
CA LYS A 161 20.33 6.00 -6.28
C LYS A 161 19.38 6.22 -7.45
N PHE A 162 18.10 6.48 -7.18
CA PHE A 162 17.04 6.49 -8.18
C PHE A 162 16.47 7.89 -8.45
N GLY A 163 16.60 8.82 -7.51
CA GLY A 163 15.90 10.11 -7.52
C GLY A 163 14.37 9.94 -7.52
N PHE A 164 13.63 11.05 -7.73
CA PHE A 164 12.15 11.03 -7.75
C PHE A 164 11.53 11.07 -9.16
N ARG A 165 12.35 11.12 -10.21
CA ARG A 165 11.86 11.22 -11.59
C ARG A 165 10.85 10.12 -11.94
N HIS A 166 11.15 8.88 -11.54
CA HIS A 166 10.30 7.72 -11.78
C HIS A 166 9.45 7.30 -10.57
N ALA A 167 9.50 8.09 -9.49
CA ALA A 167 8.75 7.78 -8.29
C ALA A 167 7.27 8.14 -8.44
N SER A 168 6.38 7.39 -7.78
CA SER A 168 4.99 7.82 -7.59
C SER A 168 4.87 8.65 -6.29
N ALA A 169 3.82 8.49 -5.50
CA ALA A 169 3.72 9.01 -4.14
C ALA A 169 3.81 7.93 -3.07
N LEU A 170 4.37 8.33 -1.93
CA LEU A 170 4.52 7.50 -0.74
C LEU A 170 3.97 8.24 0.47
N VAL A 171 3.19 7.55 1.29
CA VAL A 171 2.72 8.06 2.58
C VAL A 171 3.14 7.14 3.72
N PHE A 172 3.72 7.72 4.76
CA PHE A 172 3.98 7.06 6.04
C PHE A 172 2.83 7.42 7.00
N VAL A 173 2.15 6.43 7.57
CA VAL A 173 1.01 6.63 8.47
C VAL A 173 1.35 6.10 9.86
N SER A 174 1.51 7.02 10.80
CA SER A 174 1.74 6.74 12.22
C SER A 174 0.45 6.88 13.03
N GLY A 175 0.37 6.18 14.16
CA GLY A 175 -0.65 6.39 15.19
C GLY A 175 -0.14 7.18 16.39
N VAL A 176 1.11 7.60 16.34
CA VAL A 176 1.80 8.35 17.40
C VAL A 176 2.50 9.53 16.74
N ALA A 177 2.29 10.73 17.29
CA ALA A 177 2.94 11.93 16.80
C ALA A 177 4.44 11.94 17.16
N ASN A 178 5.23 12.73 16.42
CA ASN A 178 6.63 13.04 16.72
C ASN A 178 7.54 11.81 16.91
N GLN A 179 7.31 10.73 16.17
CA GLN A 179 8.19 9.57 16.22
C GLN A 179 9.54 9.84 15.55
N MET A 180 10.54 9.05 15.94
CA MET A 180 11.87 9.13 15.33
C MET A 180 11.77 9.05 13.81
N LEU A 181 11.07 8.04 13.27
CA LEU A 181 10.93 7.88 11.82
C LEU A 181 10.29 9.11 11.16
N THR A 182 9.17 9.59 11.69
CA THR A 182 8.44 10.73 11.11
C THR A 182 9.26 12.01 11.15
N ASN A 183 10.01 12.22 12.24
CA ASN A 183 10.84 13.41 12.41
C ASN A 183 12.11 13.34 11.55
N ALA A 184 12.74 12.17 11.48
CA ALA A 184 13.99 11.94 10.76
C ALA A 184 13.83 12.01 9.23
N LEU A 185 12.62 11.71 8.74
CA LEU A 185 12.25 11.90 7.34
C LEU A 185 12.17 13.38 6.95
N ASN A 186 11.83 14.27 7.88
CA ASN A 186 11.65 15.72 7.65
C ASN A 186 10.80 16.02 6.40
N ARG A 187 9.65 15.34 6.30
CA ARG A 187 8.74 15.40 5.15
C ARG A 187 7.45 16.12 5.52
N PRO A 188 6.72 16.69 4.54
CA PRO A 188 5.48 17.40 4.81
C PRO A 188 4.47 16.51 5.56
N HIS A 189 3.97 17.05 6.66
CA HIS A 189 2.89 16.43 7.42
C HIS A 189 1.55 16.78 6.77
N CYS A 190 0.83 15.76 6.32
CA CYS A 190 -0.51 15.93 5.77
C CYS A 190 -1.55 15.68 6.86
N ALA A 191 -2.34 16.71 7.14
CA ALA A 191 -3.47 16.62 8.04
C ALA A 191 -4.63 15.93 7.34
N VAL A 192 -4.76 14.61 7.53
CA VAL A 192 -5.82 13.79 6.98
C VAL A 192 -6.64 13.23 8.12
N SER A 193 -7.93 13.55 8.13
CA SER A 193 -8.88 13.02 9.09
C SER A 193 -9.46 11.68 8.63
N VAL A 194 -9.67 10.79 9.60
CA VAL A 194 -10.41 9.54 9.42
C VAL A 194 -11.83 9.87 8.97
N LEU A 195 -12.33 9.15 7.96
CA LEU A 195 -13.72 9.29 7.53
C LEU A 195 -14.68 8.83 8.63
N PRO A 196 -15.91 9.39 8.69
CA PRO A 196 -16.93 8.91 9.61
C PRO A 196 -17.14 7.40 9.47
N ARG A 197 -17.44 6.74 10.60
CA ARG A 197 -17.66 5.29 10.67
C ARG A 197 -18.70 4.79 9.66
N GLU A 198 -19.74 5.57 9.41
CA GLU A 198 -20.79 5.26 8.42
C GLU A 198 -20.20 5.16 7.01
N SER A 199 -19.34 6.11 6.62
CA SER A 199 -18.67 6.12 5.32
C SER A 199 -17.70 4.95 5.16
N LEU A 200 -16.94 4.62 6.21
CA LEU A 200 -16.04 3.46 6.19
C LEU A 200 -16.82 2.14 6.13
N THR A 201 -17.94 2.04 6.83
CA THR A 201 -18.82 0.86 6.80
C THR A 201 -19.41 0.68 5.41
N GLU A 202 -19.89 1.76 4.79
CA GLU A 202 -20.40 1.74 3.42
C GLU A 202 -19.31 1.34 2.42
N ALA A 203 -18.09 1.87 2.56
CA ALA A 203 -16.95 1.47 1.75
C ALA A 203 -16.67 -0.04 1.84
N VAL A 204 -16.64 -0.62 3.04
CA VAL A 204 -16.41 -2.06 3.23
C VAL A 204 -17.55 -2.91 2.65
N LYS A 205 -18.82 -2.50 2.84
CA LYS A 205 -19.97 -3.19 2.24
C LYS A 205 -19.87 -3.22 0.72
N ARG A 206 -19.58 -2.08 0.11
CA ARG A 206 -19.36 -1.91 -1.34
C ARG A 206 -18.23 -2.80 -1.86
N ILE A 207 -17.12 -2.89 -1.14
CA ILE A 207 -16.01 -3.79 -1.49
C ILE A 207 -16.51 -5.24 -1.52
N GLY A 208 -17.25 -5.65 -0.50
CA GLY A 208 -17.89 -6.97 -0.45
C GLY A 208 -18.78 -7.24 -1.66
N GLU A 209 -19.70 -6.34 -1.94
CA GLU A 209 -20.66 -6.49 -3.04
C GLU A 209 -19.97 -6.54 -4.41
N MET A 210 -19.03 -5.63 -4.67
CA MET A 210 -18.38 -5.54 -5.99
C MET A 210 -17.37 -6.66 -6.25
N TYR A 211 -16.59 -7.05 -5.25
CA TYR A 211 -15.45 -7.97 -5.44
C TYR A 211 -15.68 -9.38 -4.92
N HIS A 212 -16.66 -9.56 -4.03
CA HIS A 212 -16.95 -10.85 -3.40
C HIS A 212 -18.39 -11.31 -3.63
N GLY A 213 -19.25 -10.49 -4.26
CA GLY A 213 -20.66 -10.80 -4.53
C GLY A 213 -21.53 -10.88 -3.28
N ARG A 214 -21.02 -10.47 -2.12
CA ARG A 214 -21.72 -10.50 -0.82
C ARG A 214 -21.11 -9.50 0.14
N GLN A 215 -21.90 -9.00 1.09
CA GLN A 215 -21.39 -8.11 2.12
C GLN A 215 -20.37 -8.83 3.01
N ILE A 216 -19.33 -8.09 3.43
CA ILE A 216 -18.37 -8.54 4.43
C ILE A 216 -18.95 -8.17 5.79
N GLU A 217 -19.25 -9.18 6.60
CA GLU A 217 -19.85 -9.00 7.93
C GLU A 217 -18.93 -9.58 9.01
N ALA A 218 -18.87 -8.89 10.15
CA ALA A 218 -18.20 -9.39 11.35
C ALA A 218 -19.28 -9.79 12.38
N VAL A 219 -19.40 -11.09 12.63
CA VAL A 219 -20.33 -11.62 13.64
C VAL A 219 -19.65 -11.59 15.01
N ALA A 220 -20.03 -10.63 15.84
CA ALA A 220 -19.48 -10.42 17.17
C ALA A 220 -20.54 -10.61 18.27
N SER A 221 -20.10 -10.95 19.48
CA SER A 221 -20.96 -11.02 20.66
C SER A 221 -20.18 -10.66 21.92
N SER A 222 -20.86 -10.12 22.92
CA SER A 222 -20.27 -9.79 24.23
C SER A 222 -20.00 -11.02 25.10
N MET A 223 -20.65 -12.16 24.81
CA MET A 223 -20.51 -13.41 25.56
C MET A 223 -20.12 -14.58 24.66
N ASN A 224 -19.44 -15.56 25.25
CA ASN A 224 -19.11 -16.84 24.61
C ASN A 224 -20.34 -17.76 24.56
N GLY A 225 -20.37 -18.72 23.63
CA GLY A 225 -21.44 -19.73 23.55
C GLY A 225 -22.76 -19.28 22.93
N VAL A 226 -22.92 -18.02 22.53
CA VAL A 226 -24.19 -17.48 21.97
C VAL A 226 -24.46 -17.84 20.50
N GLY A 227 -23.79 -18.85 19.95
CA GLY A 227 -24.11 -19.38 18.62
C GLY A 227 -23.55 -18.63 17.41
N LYS A 228 -22.47 -17.85 17.53
CA LYS A 228 -21.81 -17.18 16.38
C LYS A 228 -21.51 -18.13 15.22
N THR A 229 -20.94 -19.30 15.52
CA THR A 229 -20.66 -20.35 14.53
C THR A 229 -21.94 -20.89 13.89
N HIS A 230 -22.98 -21.10 14.69
CA HIS A 230 -24.28 -21.59 14.21
C HIS A 230 -24.95 -20.59 13.25
N TYR A 231 -24.86 -19.29 13.56
CA TYR A 231 -25.34 -18.22 12.68
C TYR A 231 -24.62 -18.24 11.32
N ILE A 232 -23.28 -18.31 11.32
CA ILE A 232 -22.48 -18.32 10.08
C ILE A 232 -22.82 -19.55 9.23
N LEU A 233 -22.91 -20.74 9.84
CA LEU A 233 -23.21 -21.98 9.11
C LEU A 233 -24.60 -21.97 8.45
N ARG A 234 -25.59 -21.32 9.07
CA ARG A 234 -26.93 -21.15 8.49
C ARG A 234 -26.96 -20.27 7.24
N GLN A 235 -26.01 -19.35 7.09
CA GLN A 235 -25.94 -18.44 5.93
C GLN A 235 -25.14 -19.02 4.75
N VAL A 236 -24.42 -20.12 4.95
CA VAL A 236 -23.60 -20.77 3.90
C VAL A 236 -24.38 -21.90 3.19
N GLN A 237 -25.48 -22.39 3.78
CA GLN A 237 -26.42 -23.33 3.15
C GLN A 237 -27.36 -22.60 2.19
#